data_AF-A0A8J3GLT0-F1
#
_entry.id   AF-A0A8J3GLT0-F1
#
_cell.length_a   1.000
_cell.length_b   1.000
_cell.length_c   1.000
_cell.angle_alpha   90.00
_cell.angle_beta   90.00
_cell.angle_gamma   90.00
#
_symmetry.space_group_name_H-M   'P 1'
#
loop_
_entity.id
_entity.type
_entity.pdbx_description
1 polymer ?
#
loop_
_entity_poly.entity_id
_entity_poly.type
_entity_poly.pdbx_seq_one_letter_code
_entity_poly.pdbx_strand_id
1 'polypeptide(L)'
;MRVSRRFALCRAAAARLGGCRRLFQRDEVRYEPTPDCDVCPTGERLTPYSRSNKDEHVSIRYTNVRACKTGALRSHCTSGARRTIDRRENKAALDRMAERLAAEPEILA
;
A
#
# COMPACT_ATOMS: atom_id res chain seq x y z
N MET A 1 -2.22 11.93 -16.23
CA MET A 1 -3.52 11.84 -15.50
C MET A 1 -4.35 10.67 -16.04
N ARG A 2 -4.10 9.42 -15.59
CA ARG A 2 -4.94 8.24 -15.90
C ARG A 2 -4.84 7.22 -14.75
N VAL A 3 -5.37 7.54 -13.57
CA VAL A 3 -5.30 6.58 -12.43
C VAL A 3 -6.64 6.40 -11.72
N SER A 4 -7.69 7.13 -12.11
CA SER A 4 -8.94 7.21 -11.33
C SER A 4 -9.99 6.10 -11.63
N ARG A 5 -9.90 5.38 -12.76
CA ARG A 5 -10.97 4.42 -13.14
C ARG A 5 -10.97 3.10 -12.36
N ARG A 6 -9.84 2.68 -11.79
CA ARG A 6 -9.76 1.41 -11.04
C ARG A 6 -10.19 1.54 -9.57
N PHE A 7 -10.10 2.76 -9.01
CA PHE A 7 -10.55 3.08 -7.64
C PHE A 7 -12.08 3.07 -7.50
N ALA A 8 -12.82 3.51 -8.52
CA ALA A 8 -14.30 3.51 -8.49
C ALA A 8 -14.91 2.10 -8.56
N LEU A 9 -14.22 1.16 -9.20
CA LEU A 9 -14.70 -0.22 -9.36
C LEU A 9 -14.62 -1.04 -8.08
N CYS A 10 -13.62 -0.80 -7.20
CA CYS A 10 -13.47 -1.60 -5.98
C CYS A 10 -14.43 -1.17 -4.85
N ARG A 11 -14.79 0.12 -4.80
CA ARG A 11 -15.79 0.64 -3.84
C ARG A 11 -17.20 0.08 -4.11
N ALA A 12 -17.51 -0.25 -5.38
CA ALA A 12 -18.76 -0.87 -5.79
C ALA A 12 -18.73 -2.42 -5.78
N ALA A 13 -17.55 -3.04 -5.92
CA ALA A 13 -17.43 -4.51 -5.98
C ALA A 13 -17.57 -5.19 -4.61
N ALA A 14 -17.20 -4.54 -3.51
CA ALA A 14 -17.35 -5.11 -2.17
C ALA A 14 -18.83 -5.32 -1.74
N ALA A 15 -19.78 -4.66 -2.41
CA ALA A 15 -21.21 -4.78 -2.10
C ALA A 15 -21.94 -5.88 -2.90
N ARG A 16 -21.30 -6.53 -3.90
CA ARG A 16 -22.03 -7.42 -4.85
C ARG A 16 -21.45 -8.80 -5.10
N LEU A 17 -20.29 -9.16 -4.57
CA LEU A 17 -19.70 -10.47 -4.86
C LEU A 17 -19.38 -11.23 -3.58
N GLY A 18 -20.26 -12.19 -3.27
CA GLY A 18 -19.90 -13.32 -2.44
C GLY A 18 -18.68 -14.04 -3.04
N GLY A 19 -17.62 -14.15 -2.23
CA GLY A 19 -16.51 -15.07 -2.46
C GLY A 19 -15.41 -14.58 -3.41
N CYS A 20 -14.46 -13.79 -2.89
CA CYS A 20 -13.12 -13.67 -3.50
C CYS A 20 -12.04 -13.82 -2.42
N ARG A 21 -11.45 -15.01 -2.28
CA ARG A 21 -10.40 -15.38 -1.30
C ARG A 21 -9.01 -14.76 -1.58
N ARG A 22 -8.94 -13.56 -2.18
CA ARG A 22 -7.66 -12.90 -2.48
C ARG A 22 -7.33 -11.87 -1.40
N LEU A 23 -6.11 -11.92 -0.87
CA LEU A 23 -5.57 -10.88 0.00
C LEU A 23 -5.27 -9.62 -0.83
N PHE A 24 -5.60 -8.43 -0.31
CA PHE A 24 -5.25 -7.17 -0.95
C PHE A 24 -3.74 -7.11 -1.19
N GLN A 25 -3.34 -6.73 -2.39
CA GLN A 25 -1.93 -6.61 -2.75
C GLN A 25 -1.36 -5.24 -2.33
N ARG A 26 -0.04 -5.07 -2.46
CA ARG A 26 0.65 -3.85 -2.02
C ARG A 26 0.37 -2.65 -2.93
N ASP A 27 0.13 -2.88 -4.22
CA ASP A 27 -0.27 -1.90 -5.24
C ASP A 27 -1.66 -1.30 -4.98
N GLU A 28 -2.52 -2.00 -4.25
CA GLU A 28 -3.84 -1.50 -3.85
C GLU A 28 -3.78 -0.51 -2.67
N VAL A 29 -2.62 -0.38 -2.02
CA VAL A 29 -2.40 0.58 -0.93
C VAL A 29 -1.78 1.85 -1.51
N ARG A 30 -2.43 2.99 -1.30
CA ARG A 30 -1.98 4.28 -1.82
C ARG A 30 -1.13 5.03 -0.80
N TYR A 31 0.03 5.51 -1.20
CA TYR A 31 0.83 6.41 -0.36
C TYR A 31 0.38 7.87 -0.50
N GLU A 32 0.22 8.57 0.61
CA GLU A 32 0.04 10.02 0.69
C GLU A 32 1.30 10.66 1.30
N PRO A 33 2.10 11.42 0.52
CA PRO A 33 3.34 12.03 1.00
C PRO A 33 3.12 13.12 2.05
N THR A 34 1.92 13.69 2.12
CA THR A 34 1.50 14.61 3.16
C THR A 34 0.10 14.18 3.56
N PRO A 35 -0.09 13.52 4.72
CA PRO A 35 0.72 13.56 5.94
C PRO A 35 1.70 12.38 6.18
N ASP A 36 2.37 11.86 5.15
CA ASP A 36 3.23 10.66 5.22
C ASP A 36 2.49 9.44 5.80
N CYS A 37 1.46 9.00 5.08
CA CYS A 37 0.67 7.84 5.50
C CYS A 37 0.31 6.95 4.32
N ASP A 38 0.19 5.66 4.58
CA ASP A 38 -0.35 4.72 3.61
C ASP A 38 -1.87 4.61 3.80
N VAL A 39 -2.64 4.58 2.72
CA VAL A 39 -4.10 4.52 2.73
C VAL A 39 -4.55 3.16 2.22
N CYS A 40 -5.28 2.46 3.08
CA CYS A 40 -5.89 1.17 2.79
C CYS A 40 -6.95 1.30 1.69
N PRO A 41 -7.22 0.25 0.88
CA PRO A 41 -8.35 0.22 -0.04
C PRO A 41 -9.71 0.59 0.59
N THR A 42 -9.86 0.38 1.91
CA THR A 42 -11.07 0.76 2.66
C THR A 42 -11.17 2.25 2.97
N GLY A 43 -10.14 3.05 2.65
CA GLY A 43 -10.05 4.48 2.98
C GLY A 43 -9.41 4.78 4.33
N GLU A 44 -9.05 3.75 5.11
CA GLU A 44 -8.41 3.90 6.42
C GLU A 44 -6.93 4.27 6.28
N ARG A 45 -6.47 5.22 7.11
CA ARG A 45 -5.06 5.66 7.12
C ARG A 45 -4.21 4.77 8.01
N LEU A 46 -3.07 4.34 7.50
CA LEU A 46 -2.03 3.60 8.19
C LEU A 46 -0.94 4.59 8.59
N THR A 47 -0.65 4.66 9.88
CA THR A 47 0.38 5.54 10.44
C THR A 47 1.66 4.76 10.69
N PRO A 48 2.82 5.43 10.66
CA PRO A 48 4.08 4.79 11.02
C PRO A 48 4.02 4.32 12.48
N TYR A 49 4.44 3.07 12.73
CA TYR A 49 4.42 2.44 14.06
C TYR A 49 5.82 2.02 14.52
N SER A 50 6.69 1.59 13.62
CA SER A 50 8.07 1.27 13.97
C SER A 50 9.03 1.63 12.85
N ARG A 51 10.25 2.01 13.21
CA ARG A 51 11.34 2.29 12.28
C ARG A 51 12.50 1.36 12.62
N SER A 52 13.06 0.71 11.62
CA SER A 52 14.26 -0.12 11.76
C SER A 52 15.34 0.38 10.81
N ASN A 53 16.58 0.48 11.28
CA ASN A 53 17.74 0.79 10.48
C ASN A 53 18.60 -0.48 10.35
N LYS A 54 18.96 -0.86 9.14
CA LYS A 54 19.96 -1.88 8.84
C LYS A 54 20.87 -1.37 7.75
N ASP A 55 22.16 -1.27 8.02
CA ASP A 55 23.19 -0.90 7.02
C ASP A 55 22.81 0.36 6.22
N GLU A 56 22.47 1.45 6.94
CA GLU A 56 22.01 2.74 6.37
C GLU A 56 20.66 2.68 5.64
N HIS A 57 20.01 1.52 5.60
CA HIS A 57 18.67 1.37 5.07
C HIS A 57 17.63 1.45 6.17
N VAL A 58 16.89 2.56 6.15
CA VAL A 58 15.72 2.73 6.99
C VAL A 58 14.49 2.12 6.34
N SER A 59 13.85 1.22 7.09
CA SER A 59 12.50 0.73 6.81
C SER A 59 11.54 1.22 7.88
N ILE A 60 10.44 1.83 7.44
CA ILE A 60 9.34 2.31 8.27
C ILE A 60 8.16 1.37 8.06
N ARG A 61 7.56 0.96 9.17
CA ARG A 61 6.44 0.04 9.20
C ARG A 61 5.15 0.78 9.51
N TYR A 62 4.19 0.71 8.60
CA TYR A 62 2.89 1.37 8.70
C TYR A 62 1.81 0.36 9.08
N THR A 63 0.94 0.75 10.01
CA THR A 63 -0.19 -0.08 10.45
C THR A 63 -1.30 0.80 11.05
N ASN A 64 -2.51 0.26 11.11
CA ASN A 64 -3.60 0.82 11.88
C ASN A 64 -4.30 -0.31 12.61
N VAL A 65 -3.98 -0.47 13.90
CA VAL A 65 -4.47 -1.60 14.70
C VAL A 65 -5.98 -1.53 14.89
N ARG A 66 -6.56 -0.34 15.02
CA ARG A 66 -8.01 -0.15 15.21
C ARG A 66 -8.78 -0.56 13.96
N ALA A 67 -8.38 -0.03 12.81
CA ALA A 67 -8.97 -0.38 11.52
C ALA A 67 -8.77 -1.86 11.16
N CYS A 68 -7.59 -2.43 11.44
CA CYS A 68 -7.32 -3.84 11.16
C CYS A 68 -8.11 -4.81 12.06
N LYS A 69 -8.45 -4.41 13.29
CA LYS A 69 -9.24 -5.23 14.22
C LYS A 69 -10.73 -5.25 13.88
N THR A 70 -11.27 -4.10 13.47
CA THR A 70 -12.72 -3.89 13.29
C THR A 70 -13.17 -3.84 11.83
N GLY A 71 -12.24 -3.87 10.88
CA GLY A 71 -12.54 -3.72 9.46
C GLY A 71 -13.37 -4.87 8.89
N ALA A 72 -14.46 -4.54 8.20
CA ALA A 72 -15.33 -5.50 7.52
C ALA A 72 -14.61 -6.38 6.47
N LEU A 73 -13.46 -5.90 5.96
CA LEU A 73 -12.63 -6.62 4.97
C LEU A 73 -11.40 -7.29 5.60
N ARG A 74 -11.37 -7.49 6.93
CA ARG A 74 -10.21 -8.09 7.63
C ARG A 74 -9.79 -9.42 7.02
N SER A 75 -10.74 -10.30 6.73
CA SER A 75 -10.53 -11.62 6.09
C SER A 75 -9.86 -11.53 4.71
N HIS A 76 -9.99 -10.39 4.04
CA HIS A 76 -9.39 -10.10 2.72
C HIS A 76 -8.15 -9.20 2.83
N CYS A 77 -7.83 -8.70 4.02
CA CYS A 77 -6.76 -7.73 4.23
C CYS A 77 -5.47 -8.37 4.75
N THR A 78 -5.59 -9.33 5.68
CA THR A 78 -4.46 -10.09 6.22
C THR A 78 -4.98 -11.39 6.85
N SER A 79 -4.17 -12.44 6.83
CA SER A 79 -4.42 -13.65 7.64
C SER A 79 -3.97 -13.47 9.11
N GLY A 80 -3.18 -12.43 9.41
CA GLY A 80 -2.61 -12.19 10.74
C GLY A 80 -3.43 -11.27 11.65
N ALA A 81 -2.88 -10.93 12.82
CA ALA A 81 -3.51 -10.03 13.78
C ALA A 81 -3.75 -8.61 13.23
N ARG A 82 -2.86 -8.13 12.34
CA ARG A 82 -2.95 -6.82 11.69
C ARG A 82 -2.20 -6.82 10.37
N ARG A 83 -2.57 -5.93 9.45
CA ARG A 83 -1.78 -5.67 8.25
C ARG A 83 -0.67 -4.69 8.59
N THR A 84 0.49 -4.98 8.04
CA THR A 84 1.72 -4.27 8.28
C THR A 84 2.37 -4.03 6.94
N ILE A 85 2.70 -2.78 6.65
CA ILE A 85 3.31 -2.41 5.38
C ILE A 85 4.69 -1.86 5.68
N ASP A 86 5.70 -2.56 5.16
CA ASP A 86 7.09 -2.13 5.28
C ASP A 86 7.42 -1.27 4.07
N ARG A 87 7.82 -0.02 4.31
CA ARG A 87 8.18 0.98 3.33
C ARG A 87 9.59 1.46 3.62
N ARG A 88 10.45 1.44 2.61
CA ARG A 88 11.77 2.11 2.71
C ARG A 88 11.58 3.61 2.63
N GLU A 89 12.33 4.37 3.43
CA GLU A 89 12.21 5.85 3.41
C GLU A 89 12.52 6.44 2.02
N ASN A 90 13.45 5.81 1.28
CA ASN A 90 13.86 6.21 -0.06
C ASN A 90 13.02 5.59 -1.18
N LYS A 91 11.86 4.98 -0.87
CA LYS A 91 11.03 4.30 -1.88
C LYS A 91 10.61 5.25 -3.01
N ALA A 92 10.29 6.50 -2.71
CA ALA A 92 9.96 7.49 -3.73
C ALA A 92 11.12 7.80 -4.69
N ALA A 93 12.37 7.71 -4.23
CA ALA A 93 13.54 7.84 -5.11
C ALA A 93 13.67 6.62 -6.04
N LEU A 94 13.47 5.41 -5.51
CA LEU A 94 13.47 4.17 -6.29
C LEU A 94 12.34 4.14 -7.34
N ASP A 95 11.16 4.65 -6.99
CA ASP A 95 10.03 4.72 -7.91
C ASP A 95 10.31 5.70 -9.06
N ARG A 96 10.90 6.88 -8.78
CA ARG A 96 11.37 7.81 -9.83
C ARG A 96 12.45 7.19 -10.73
N MET A 97 13.37 6.41 -10.16
CA MET A 97 14.38 5.68 -10.93
C MET A 97 13.71 4.65 -11.87
N ALA A 98 12.73 3.89 -11.36
CA ALA A 98 11.99 2.93 -12.16
C ALA A 98 11.19 3.61 -13.29
N GLU A 99 10.59 4.77 -13.03
CA GLU A 99 9.90 5.56 -14.06
C GLU A 99 10.85 6.00 -15.18
N ARG A 100 12.07 6.44 -14.83
CA ARG A 100 13.10 6.79 -15.81
C ARG A 100 13.52 5.59 -16.65
N LEU A 101 13.82 4.46 -16.00
CA LEU A 101 14.21 3.23 -16.68
C LEU A 101 13.11 2.67 -17.59
N ALA A 102 11.84 2.84 -17.20
CA ALA A 102 10.72 2.44 -18.04
C ALA A 102 10.54 3.36 -19.27
N ALA A 103 10.99 4.61 -19.19
CA ALA A 103 10.95 5.56 -20.30
C ALA A 103 12.13 5.38 -21.28
N GLU A 104 13.31 5.00 -20.76
CA GLU A 104 14.57 4.87 -21.50
C GLU A 104 15.19 3.48 -21.20
N PRO A 105 14.67 2.40 -21.81
CA PRO A 105 15.13 1.04 -21.54
C PRO A 105 16.60 0.81 -21.97
N GLU A 106 17.12 1.61 -22.90
CA GLU A 106 18.51 1.59 -23.37
C GLU A 106 19.54 1.93 -22.28
N ILE A 107 19.14 2.52 -21.15
CA ILE A 107 20.05 2.84 -20.03
C ILE A 107 20.67 1.58 -19.42
N LEU A 108 19.97 0.45 -19.47
CA LEU A 108 20.41 -0.85 -18.90
C LEU A 108 20.69 -1.92 -19.96
N ALA A 109 20.81 -1.52 -21.23
CA ALA A 109 21.08 -2.43 -22.35
C ALA A 109 22.55 -2.88 -22.42
#